data_AF-A0A2W0CSK6-F1
#
_entry.id   AF-A0A2W0CSK6-F1
#
_cell.length_a   1.000
_cell.length_b   1.000
_cell.length_c   1.000
_cell.angle_alpha   90.00
_cell.angle_beta   90.00
_cell.angle_gamma   90.00
#
_symmetry.space_group_name_H-M   'P 1'
#
loop_
_entity.id
_entity.type
_entity.pdbx_description
1 polymer ?
#
loop_
_entity_poly.entity_id
_entity_poly.type
_entity_poly.pdbx_seq_one_letter_code
_entity_poly.pdbx_strand_id
1 'polypeptide(L)'
;MERELLDQLNTWHEQDLFGLIIKRIEQIPVPDRNYDLTGHLARAYNNSAQYREAIQQLKSVEEQGKWDPLWQFRLGYAYYHMALYDQALQAFEQADRLQPYDDSTLEFLNSTRSKVVKMQRDRQRHLEKLAEWEQSGIQNHLRAASGSYDPSTFWEQTDYAQSSYVSSPFDESQIISTEQELGYKLPASYIQIMNTQNGGVPARTVFPTEEATSWAENHIAITGMMGIGNDKSYSLTGEMGSRFMIEDWGYPDLGIVICDCPSAGHDVVMLDYRFCGPQGEPCVVHVDQEDDYEITYLAPSFEAFVRGLVDEETFDLDE
;
A
#
# COMPACT_ATOMS: atom_id res chain seq x y z
N MET A 1 5.18 -6.70 40.56
CA MET A 1 5.57 -5.71 39.55
C MET A 1 5.47 -6.26 38.14
N GLU A 2 6.32 -7.18 37.68
CA GLU A 2 6.25 -7.66 36.28
C GLU A 2 4.96 -8.41 35.95
N ARG A 3 4.57 -9.37 36.81
CA ARG A 3 3.30 -10.09 36.66
C ARG A 3 2.08 -9.17 36.66
N GLU A 4 2.04 -8.20 37.58
CA GLU A 4 0.95 -7.21 37.64
C GLU A 4 0.89 -6.34 36.38
N LEU A 5 2.04 -6.01 35.79
CA LEU A 5 2.10 -5.31 34.53
C LEU A 5 1.52 -6.18 33.40
N LEU A 6 1.97 -7.43 33.26
CA LEU A 6 1.45 -8.34 32.23
C LEU A 6 -0.06 -8.58 32.36
N ASP A 7 -0.56 -8.74 33.60
CA ASP A 7 -1.99 -8.88 33.87
C ASP A 7 -2.75 -7.61 33.39
N GLN A 8 -2.23 -6.42 33.68
CA GLN A 8 -2.82 -5.15 33.21
C GLN A 8 -2.80 -5.01 31.68
N LEU A 9 -1.71 -5.43 31.02
CA LEU A 9 -1.61 -5.40 29.55
C LEU A 9 -2.62 -6.36 28.91
N ASN A 10 -2.88 -7.51 29.52
CA ASN A 10 -3.91 -8.43 29.07
C ASN A 10 -5.32 -7.86 29.26
N THR A 11 -5.60 -7.24 30.40
CA THR A 11 -6.88 -6.54 30.62
C THR A 11 -7.12 -5.45 29.58
N TRP A 12 -6.10 -4.64 29.25
CA TRP A 12 -6.24 -3.64 28.19
C TRP A 12 -6.45 -4.26 26.81
N HIS A 13 -5.81 -5.39 26.53
CA HIS A 13 -6.00 -6.10 25.27
C HIS A 13 -7.42 -6.63 25.12
N GLU A 14 -7.98 -7.22 26.17
CA GLU A 14 -9.38 -7.69 26.21
C GLU A 14 -10.41 -6.55 26.09
N GLN A 15 -9.98 -5.31 26.33
CA GLN A 15 -10.80 -4.09 26.21
C GLN A 15 -10.54 -3.33 24.90
N ASP A 16 -9.75 -3.90 23.99
CA ASP A 16 -9.29 -3.25 22.74
C ASP A 16 -8.54 -1.92 22.95
N LEU A 17 -7.96 -1.71 24.14
CA LEU A 17 -7.19 -0.52 24.52
C LEU A 17 -5.72 -0.66 24.10
N PHE A 18 -5.49 -0.98 22.83
CA PHE A 18 -4.14 -1.25 22.29
C PHE A 18 -3.20 -0.05 22.42
N GLY A 19 -3.71 1.17 22.22
CA GLY A 19 -2.93 2.40 22.40
C GLY A 19 -2.38 2.58 23.82
N LEU A 20 -3.08 2.09 24.86
CA LEU A 20 -2.56 2.12 26.23
C LEU A 20 -1.43 1.11 26.43
N ILE A 21 -1.52 -0.07 25.80
CA ILE A 21 -0.45 -1.08 25.80
C ILE A 21 0.81 -0.50 25.16
N ILE A 22 0.68 0.05 23.95
CA ILE A 22 1.79 0.65 23.20
C ILE A 22 2.45 1.74 24.05
N LYS A 23 1.68 2.75 24.47
CA LYS A 23 2.18 3.86 25.28
C LYS A 23 2.87 3.40 26.56
N ARG A 24 2.32 2.38 27.23
CA ARG A 24 2.86 1.90 28.51
C ARG A 24 4.20 1.18 28.34
N ILE A 25 4.35 0.36 27.30
CA ILE A 25 5.56 -0.40 27.04
C ILE A 25 6.65 0.49 26.44
N GLU A 26 6.28 1.46 25.59
CA GLU A 26 7.24 2.39 25.00
C GLU A 26 7.98 3.26 26.02
N GLN A 27 7.35 3.53 27.18
CA GLN A 27 7.99 4.22 28.31
C GLN A 27 9.10 3.40 28.99
N ILE A 28 9.15 2.09 28.74
CA ILE A 28 10.20 1.21 29.24
C ILE A 28 11.38 1.29 28.25
N PRO A 29 12.62 1.56 28.68
CA PRO A 29 13.78 1.55 27.80
C PRO A 29 13.93 0.22 27.07
N VAL A 30 14.32 0.25 25.79
CA VAL A 30 14.47 -0.97 24.95
C VAL A 30 15.29 -2.07 25.63
N PRO A 31 16.43 -1.81 26.30
CA PRO A 31 17.20 -2.85 26.99
C PRO A 31 16.46 -3.55 28.14
N ASP A 32 15.44 -2.90 28.70
CA ASP A 32 14.64 -3.40 29.82
C ASP A 32 13.35 -4.09 29.35
N ARG A 33 13.08 -4.10 28.03
CA ARG A 33 11.96 -4.83 27.43
C ARG A 33 12.38 -6.28 27.20
N ASN A 34 11.79 -7.19 27.97
CA ASN A 34 11.99 -8.61 27.78
C ASN A 34 11.10 -9.17 26.66
N TYR A 35 11.23 -10.48 26.40
CA TYR A 35 10.49 -11.18 25.37
C TYR A 35 8.97 -10.98 25.48
N ASP A 36 8.41 -11.13 26.68
CA ASP A 36 6.97 -11.03 26.91
C ASP A 36 6.45 -9.62 26.61
N LEU A 37 7.14 -8.59 27.10
CA LEU A 37 6.77 -7.19 26.84
C LEU A 37 6.85 -6.87 25.34
N THR A 38 7.91 -7.32 24.66
CA THR A 38 8.04 -7.13 23.20
C THR A 38 6.94 -7.87 22.45
N GLY A 39 6.56 -9.08 22.89
CA GLY A 39 5.45 -9.83 22.33
C GLY A 39 4.11 -9.12 22.51
N HIS A 40 3.83 -8.55 23.69
CA HIS A 40 2.62 -7.75 23.93
C HIS A 40 2.59 -6.48 23.10
N LEU A 41 3.73 -5.80 22.95
CA LEU A 41 3.86 -4.61 22.13
C LEU A 41 3.58 -4.92 20.65
N ALA A 42 4.20 -5.98 20.11
CA ALA A 42 3.95 -6.43 18.75
C ALA A 42 2.48 -6.81 18.51
N ARG A 43 1.84 -7.50 19.46
CA ARG A 43 0.40 -7.82 19.39
C ARG A 43 -0.46 -6.55 19.33
N ALA A 44 -0.13 -5.55 20.16
CA ALA A 44 -0.88 -4.30 20.18
C ALA A 44 -0.71 -3.50 18.89
N TYR A 45 0.50 -3.46 18.33
CA TYR A 45 0.77 -2.87 17.01
C TYR A 45 -0.02 -3.57 15.90
N ASN A 46 0.00 -4.92 15.83
CA ASN A 46 -0.81 -5.67 14.87
C ASN A 46 -2.29 -5.32 14.95
N ASN A 47 -2.85 -5.27 16.17
CA ASN A 47 -4.26 -4.96 16.37
C ASN A 47 -4.60 -3.48 16.15
N SER A 48 -3.58 -2.61 16.03
CA SER A 48 -3.73 -1.19 15.69
C SER A 48 -3.25 -0.89 14.27
N ALA A 49 -3.19 -1.91 13.40
CA ALA A 49 -2.73 -1.85 12.02
C ALA A 49 -1.31 -1.28 11.79
N GLN A 50 -0.50 -1.18 12.84
CA GLN A 50 0.90 -0.72 12.80
C GLN A 50 1.84 -1.89 12.49
N TYR A 51 1.67 -2.50 11.32
CA TYR A 51 2.32 -3.77 10.98
C TYR A 51 3.85 -3.66 10.86
N ARG A 52 4.38 -2.51 10.42
CA ARG A 52 5.84 -2.28 10.35
C ARG A 52 6.48 -2.33 11.72
N GLU A 53 5.89 -1.62 12.68
CA GLU A 53 6.31 -1.56 14.06
C GLU A 53 6.21 -2.95 14.69
N ALA A 54 5.13 -3.69 14.42
CA ALA A 54 4.97 -5.07 14.88
C ALA A 54 6.09 -5.98 14.38
N ILE A 55 6.40 -5.96 13.08
CA ILE A 55 7.50 -6.74 12.48
C ILE A 55 8.84 -6.33 13.11
N GLN A 56 9.10 -5.03 13.28
CA GLN A 56 10.32 -4.52 13.89
C GLN A 56 10.49 -5.06 15.31
N GLN A 57 9.43 -5.01 16.13
CA GLN A 57 9.46 -5.55 17.49
C GLN A 57 9.68 -7.06 17.49
N LEU A 58 8.94 -7.82 16.68
CA LEU A 58 9.08 -9.28 16.60
C LEU A 58 10.48 -9.69 16.17
N LYS A 59 11.03 -9.05 15.13
CA LYS A 59 12.38 -9.33 14.64
C LYS A 59 13.47 -8.99 15.64
N SER A 60 13.26 -8.01 16.53
CA SER A 60 14.22 -7.69 17.60
C SER A 60 14.44 -8.84 18.59
N VAL A 61 13.49 -9.78 18.69
CA VAL A 61 13.52 -10.95 19.59
C VAL A 61 13.46 -12.29 18.83
N GLU A 62 13.86 -12.30 17.56
CA GLU A 62 13.75 -13.48 16.68
C GLU A 62 14.44 -14.73 17.24
N GLU A 63 15.61 -14.59 17.87
CA GLU A 63 16.33 -15.74 18.45
C GLU A 63 15.55 -16.44 19.58
N GLN A 64 14.71 -15.69 20.30
CA GLN A 64 13.83 -16.22 21.35
C GLN A 64 12.52 -16.75 20.75
N GLY A 65 11.97 -16.04 19.75
CA GLY A 65 10.63 -16.28 19.23
C GLY A 65 10.50 -17.27 18.07
N LYS A 66 11.59 -17.60 17.35
CA LYS A 66 11.48 -18.47 16.15
C LYS A 66 10.92 -19.88 16.41
N TRP A 67 10.93 -20.33 17.66
CA TRP A 67 10.36 -21.61 18.10
C TRP A 67 9.04 -21.46 18.89
N ASP A 68 8.50 -20.25 18.97
CA ASP A 68 7.22 -19.94 19.61
C ASP A 68 6.12 -19.82 18.53
N PRO A 69 5.06 -20.66 18.56
CA PRO A 69 3.99 -20.61 17.57
C PRO A 69 3.25 -19.26 17.57
N LEU A 70 3.07 -18.61 18.72
CA LEU A 70 2.37 -17.32 18.80
C LEU A 70 3.20 -16.19 18.20
N TRP A 71 4.52 -16.23 18.36
CA TRP A 71 5.42 -15.27 17.71
C TRP A 71 5.39 -15.45 16.19
N GLN A 72 5.44 -16.70 15.72
CA GLN A 72 5.36 -17.01 14.28
C GLN A 72 4.02 -16.56 13.70
N PHE A 73 2.91 -16.83 14.39
CA PHE A 73 1.59 -16.37 13.98
C PHE A 73 1.52 -14.85 13.92
N ARG A 74 2.00 -14.13 14.95
CA ARG A 74 1.99 -12.64 14.96
C ARG A 74 2.86 -12.06 13.85
N LEU A 75 3.99 -12.69 13.53
CA LEU A 75 4.86 -12.26 12.44
C LEU A 75 4.19 -12.52 11.09
N GLY A 76 3.58 -13.70 10.91
CA GLY A 76 2.81 -14.04 9.72
C GLY A 76 1.64 -13.10 9.49
N TYR A 77 0.90 -12.77 10.56
CA TYR A 77 -0.21 -11.82 10.53
C TYR A 77 0.25 -10.43 10.06
N ALA A 78 1.34 -9.92 10.62
CA ALA A 78 1.88 -8.63 10.20
C ALA A 78 2.32 -8.65 8.72
N TYR A 79 3.01 -9.72 8.29
CA TYR A 79 3.39 -9.88 6.88
C TYR A 79 2.19 -10.01 5.95
N TYR A 80 1.13 -10.71 6.37
CA TYR A 80 -0.10 -10.88 5.59
C TYR A 80 -0.76 -9.55 5.28
N HIS A 81 -0.97 -8.71 6.31
CA HIS A 81 -1.60 -7.40 6.14
C HIS A 81 -0.69 -6.36 5.46
N MET A 82 0.63 -6.57 5.46
CA MET A 82 1.56 -5.82 4.59
C MET A 82 1.63 -6.36 3.15
N ALA A 83 0.79 -7.34 2.79
CA ALA A 83 0.80 -8.02 1.50
C ALA A 83 2.16 -8.66 1.12
N LEU A 84 2.98 -8.98 2.13
CA LEU A 84 4.26 -9.69 2.04
C LEU A 84 4.03 -11.21 2.12
N TYR A 85 3.24 -11.71 1.16
CA TYR A 85 2.63 -13.04 1.25
C TYR A 85 3.63 -14.21 1.29
N ASP A 86 4.78 -14.09 0.63
CA ASP A 86 5.82 -15.13 0.70
C ASP A 86 6.37 -15.28 2.13
N GLN A 87 6.58 -14.15 2.83
CA GLN A 87 7.06 -14.14 4.22
C GLN A 87 5.96 -14.56 5.19
N ALA A 88 4.71 -14.14 4.94
CA ALA A 88 3.55 -14.56 5.71
C ALA A 88 3.37 -16.09 5.64
N LEU A 89 3.49 -16.66 4.43
CA LEU A 89 3.36 -18.11 4.23
C LEU A 89 4.40 -18.88 5.04
N GLN A 90 5.67 -18.47 4.99
CA GLN A 90 6.75 -19.11 5.75
C GLN A 90 6.49 -19.05 7.26
N ALA A 91 6.03 -17.91 7.78
CA ALA A 91 5.75 -17.74 9.19
C ALA A 91 4.56 -18.59 9.64
N PHE A 92 3.46 -18.61 8.87
CA PHE A 92 2.30 -19.44 9.18
C PHE A 92 2.58 -20.94 9.06
N GLU A 93 3.37 -21.38 8.06
CA GLU A 93 3.79 -22.78 7.96
C GLU A 93 4.66 -23.20 9.16
N GLN A 94 5.50 -22.29 9.66
CA GLN A 94 6.28 -22.55 10.86
C GLN A 94 5.42 -22.54 12.12
N ALA A 95 4.40 -21.68 12.21
CA ALA A 95 3.42 -21.68 13.30
C ALA A 95 2.66 -23.02 13.34
N ASP A 96 2.12 -23.48 12.21
CA ASP A 96 1.40 -24.77 12.09
C ASP A 96 2.32 -25.97 12.41
N ARG A 97 3.61 -25.91 12.03
CA ARG A 97 4.58 -26.94 12.41
C ARG A 97 4.79 -27.03 13.93
N LEU A 98 4.83 -25.89 14.61
CA LEU A 98 5.06 -25.81 16.06
C LEU A 98 3.79 -26.15 16.85
N GLN A 99 2.62 -25.76 16.34
CA GLN A 99 1.32 -26.03 16.94
C GLN A 99 0.31 -26.43 15.84
N PRO A 100 0.29 -27.72 15.46
CA PRO A 100 -0.63 -28.20 14.43
C PRO A 100 -2.09 -28.09 14.87
N TYR A 101 -2.98 -27.91 13.88
CA TYR A 101 -4.44 -27.86 14.08
C TYR A 101 -4.93 -26.64 14.89
N ASP A 102 -4.15 -25.56 14.91
CA ASP A 102 -4.63 -24.26 15.38
C ASP A 102 -5.53 -23.63 14.31
N ASP A 103 -6.81 -23.44 14.64
CA ASP A 103 -7.83 -22.98 13.68
C ASP A 103 -7.47 -21.63 13.04
N SER A 104 -7.01 -20.66 13.86
CA SER A 104 -6.61 -19.33 13.37
C SER A 104 -5.42 -19.42 12.41
N THR A 105 -4.41 -20.23 12.74
CA THR A 105 -3.25 -20.43 11.86
C THR A 105 -3.67 -21.06 10.53
N LEU A 106 -4.53 -22.09 10.55
CA LEU A 106 -4.98 -22.78 9.34
C LEU A 106 -5.84 -21.89 8.44
N GLU A 107 -6.67 -21.01 9.01
CA GLU A 107 -7.45 -20.02 8.27
C GLU A 107 -6.52 -19.09 7.47
N PHE A 108 -5.58 -18.42 8.15
CA PHE A 108 -4.62 -17.53 7.49
C PHE A 108 -3.72 -18.25 6.49
N LEU A 109 -3.30 -19.49 6.78
CA LEU A 109 -2.46 -20.27 5.90
C LEU A 109 -3.14 -20.54 4.54
N ASN A 110 -4.44 -20.87 4.56
CA ASN A 110 -5.20 -21.12 3.34
C ASN A 110 -5.37 -19.84 2.50
N SER A 111 -5.75 -18.73 3.13
CA SER A 111 -5.87 -17.43 2.46
C SER A 111 -4.53 -16.98 1.87
N THR A 112 -3.45 -17.12 2.65
CA THR A 112 -2.10 -16.74 2.23
C THR A 112 -1.62 -17.54 1.02
N ARG A 113 -1.89 -18.85 0.96
CA ARG A 113 -1.52 -19.68 -0.20
C ARG A 113 -2.15 -19.18 -1.50
N SER A 114 -3.42 -18.82 -1.47
CA SER A 114 -4.12 -18.25 -2.63
C SER A 114 -3.49 -16.92 -3.05
N LYS A 115 -3.22 -16.02 -2.08
CA LYS A 115 -2.60 -14.71 -2.35
C LYS A 115 -1.16 -14.83 -2.86
N VAL A 116 -0.37 -15.83 -2.40
CA VAL A 116 0.98 -16.12 -2.96
C VAL A 116 0.89 -16.53 -4.43
N VAL A 117 -0.03 -17.43 -4.79
CA VAL A 117 -0.21 -17.88 -6.19
C VAL A 117 -0.58 -16.69 -7.08
N LYS A 118 -1.52 -15.84 -6.62
CA LYS A 118 -1.88 -14.62 -7.35
C LYS A 118 -0.68 -13.68 -7.49
N MET A 119 0.01 -13.37 -6.40
CA MET A 119 1.18 -12.47 -6.42
C MET A 119 2.31 -12.98 -7.35
N GLN A 120 2.50 -14.29 -7.46
CA GLN A 120 3.46 -14.88 -8.41
C GLN A 120 3.02 -14.68 -9.86
N ARG A 121 1.72 -14.84 -10.16
CA ARG A 121 1.14 -14.54 -11.47
C ARG A 121 1.33 -13.06 -11.83
N ASP A 122 1.02 -12.16 -10.88
CA ASP A 122 1.13 -10.71 -11.09
C ASP A 122 2.59 -10.28 -11.27
N ARG A 123 3.53 -10.89 -10.53
CA ARG A 123 4.97 -10.67 -10.72
C ARG A 123 5.42 -11.08 -12.13
N GLN A 124 4.94 -12.22 -12.61
CA GLN A 124 5.25 -12.68 -13.97
C GLN A 124 4.68 -11.72 -15.02
N ARG A 125 3.41 -11.32 -14.87
CA ARG A 125 2.75 -10.33 -15.74
C ARG A 125 3.49 -8.98 -15.72
N HIS A 126 3.95 -8.54 -14.56
CA HIS A 126 4.77 -7.34 -14.41
C HIS A 126 6.06 -7.42 -15.23
N LEU A 127 6.81 -8.52 -15.11
CA LEU A 127 8.06 -8.70 -15.84
C LEU A 127 7.84 -8.75 -17.36
N GLU A 128 6.77 -9.40 -17.80
CA GLU A 128 6.38 -9.45 -19.22
C GLU A 128 6.03 -8.06 -19.75
N LYS A 129 5.15 -7.33 -19.06
CA LYS A 129 4.75 -5.98 -19.44
C LYS A 129 5.92 -4.98 -19.38
N LEU A 130 6.82 -5.13 -18.41
CA LEU A 130 8.02 -4.32 -18.33
C LEU A 130 8.95 -4.58 -19.52
N ALA A 131 9.14 -5.85 -19.90
CA ALA A 131 9.95 -6.21 -21.07
C ALA A 131 9.32 -5.72 -22.39
N GLU A 132 8.00 -5.82 -22.54
CA GLU A 132 7.25 -5.24 -23.67
C GLU A 132 7.44 -3.71 -23.73
N TRP A 133 7.35 -3.04 -22.57
CA TRP A 133 7.54 -1.61 -22.44
C TRP A 133 8.95 -1.18 -22.85
N GLU A 134 9.99 -1.85 -22.35
CA GLU A 134 11.38 -1.57 -22.71
C GLU A 134 11.66 -1.81 -24.20
N GLN A 135 11.09 -2.86 -24.78
CA GLN A 135 11.23 -3.18 -26.21
C GLN A 135 10.53 -2.17 -27.12
N SER A 136 9.46 -1.52 -26.64
CA SER A 136 8.78 -0.45 -27.39
C SER A 136 9.69 0.77 -27.65
N GLY A 137 10.82 0.86 -26.95
CA GLY A 137 11.76 1.99 -27.03
C GLY A 137 11.27 3.23 -26.27
N ILE A 138 10.12 3.15 -25.58
CA ILE A 138 9.59 4.18 -24.71
C ILE A 138 10.30 4.06 -23.35
N GLN A 139 11.56 4.47 -23.28
CA GLN A 139 12.26 4.64 -22.00
C GLN A 139 11.71 5.88 -21.27
N ASN A 140 11.77 5.88 -19.94
CA ASN A 140 11.38 6.97 -19.00
C ASN A 140 11.63 8.38 -19.55
N HIS A 141 10.69 8.90 -20.33
CA HIS A 141 10.82 10.12 -21.11
C HIS A 141 9.47 10.82 -21.20
N LEU A 142 8.83 11.09 -20.07
CA LEU A 142 8.00 12.27 -20.08
C LEU A 142 8.96 13.42 -20.46
N ARG A 143 8.78 14.04 -21.62
CA ARG A 143 9.23 15.37 -22.11
C ARG A 143 8.72 15.37 -23.57
N ALA A 144 7.69 16.19 -23.80
CA ALA A 144 6.53 15.97 -24.67
C ALA A 144 6.72 15.47 -26.13
N ALA A 145 5.59 14.93 -26.61
CA ALA A 145 5.19 14.48 -27.95
C ALA A 145 5.71 13.11 -28.45
N SER A 146 5.20 12.05 -27.80
CA SER A 146 4.77 10.87 -28.56
C SER A 146 3.44 10.32 -28.02
N GLY A 147 2.38 10.44 -28.83
CA GLY A 147 1.15 9.64 -28.74
C GLY A 147 0.11 10.11 -27.72
N SER A 148 0.12 9.52 -26.52
CA SER A 148 -1.04 9.48 -25.61
C SER A 148 -1.03 10.50 -24.46
N TYR A 149 0.07 11.25 -24.26
CA TYR A 149 0.18 12.27 -23.22
C TYR A 149 0.58 13.64 -23.81
N ASP A 150 -0.27 14.63 -23.59
CA ASP A 150 0.00 16.05 -23.85
C ASP A 150 -0.20 16.84 -22.54
N PRO A 151 0.87 17.41 -21.95
CA PRO A 151 0.77 18.23 -20.74
C PRO A 151 -0.29 19.33 -20.79
N SER A 152 -0.56 19.89 -21.97
CA SER A 152 -1.48 21.02 -22.13
C SER A 152 -2.95 20.64 -22.05
N THR A 153 -3.28 19.37 -22.29
CA THR A 153 -4.66 18.86 -22.27
C THR A 153 -4.85 17.72 -21.27
N PHE A 154 -3.80 17.35 -20.53
CA PHE A 154 -3.86 16.22 -19.60
C PHE A 154 -4.76 16.50 -18.40
N TRP A 155 -4.79 17.73 -17.90
CA TRP A 155 -5.54 18.09 -16.69
C TRP A 155 -6.85 18.80 -17.02
N GLU A 156 -7.94 18.35 -16.42
CA GLU A 156 -9.20 19.10 -16.42
C GLU A 156 -9.09 20.38 -15.59
N GLN A 157 -9.70 21.45 -16.10
CA GLN A 157 -9.69 22.78 -15.47
C GLN A 157 -11.07 23.09 -14.89
N THR A 158 -11.47 22.31 -13.89
CA THR A 158 -12.75 22.49 -13.15
C THR A 158 -12.53 23.12 -11.78
N ASP A 159 -13.54 23.81 -11.25
CA ASP A 159 -13.49 24.38 -9.90
C ASP A 159 -13.27 23.30 -8.83
N TYR A 160 -13.82 22.10 -9.05
CA TYR A 160 -13.64 20.95 -8.17
C TYR A 160 -12.18 20.48 -8.15
N ALA A 161 -11.55 20.29 -9.32
CA ALA A 161 -10.15 19.91 -9.42
C ALA A 161 -9.25 20.95 -8.73
N GLN A 162 -9.48 22.24 -9.03
CA GLN A 162 -8.68 23.34 -8.49
C GLN A 162 -8.78 23.48 -6.96
N SER A 163 -9.96 23.24 -6.39
CA SER A 163 -10.19 23.35 -4.95
C SER A 163 -9.69 22.12 -4.19
N SER A 164 -9.87 20.92 -4.75
CA SER A 164 -9.66 19.65 -4.04
C SER A 164 -8.27 19.05 -4.23
N TYR A 165 -7.69 19.13 -5.44
CA TYR A 165 -6.47 18.41 -5.81
C TYR A 165 -5.29 19.33 -6.14
N VAL A 166 -5.55 20.42 -6.87
CA VAL A 166 -4.46 21.24 -7.44
C VAL A 166 -3.73 21.99 -6.32
N SER A 167 -2.54 21.49 -6.04
CA SER A 167 -1.62 21.96 -5.03
C SER A 167 -0.70 23.05 -5.60
N SER A 168 -0.04 23.80 -4.72
CA SER A 168 1.00 24.75 -5.13
C SER A 168 2.18 23.99 -5.78
N PRO A 169 2.96 24.61 -6.70
CA PRO A 169 4.17 24.01 -7.20
C PRO A 169 5.12 23.61 -6.06
N PHE A 170 5.75 22.44 -6.19
CA PHE A 170 6.67 21.92 -5.17
C PHE A 170 8.13 22.22 -5.51
N ASP A 171 8.98 22.20 -4.49
CA ASP A 171 10.43 22.22 -4.64
C ASP A 171 11.10 20.88 -4.26
N GLU A 172 12.42 20.80 -4.40
CA GLU A 172 13.20 19.60 -4.08
C GLU A 172 13.08 19.20 -2.59
N SER A 173 12.90 20.18 -1.70
CA SER A 173 12.76 19.89 -0.26
C SER A 173 11.45 19.18 0.04
N GLN A 174 10.37 19.54 -0.65
CA GLN A 174 9.07 18.87 -0.54
C GLN A 174 9.13 17.44 -1.07
N ILE A 175 9.84 17.19 -2.18
CA ILE A 175 10.07 15.82 -2.67
C ILE A 175 10.75 14.98 -1.59
N ILE A 176 11.87 15.48 -1.04
CA ILE A 176 12.65 14.77 -0.01
C ILE A 176 11.79 14.49 1.23
N SER A 177 11.04 15.48 1.72
CA SER A 177 10.19 15.28 2.90
C SER A 177 9.06 14.29 2.65
N THR A 178 8.42 14.35 1.48
CA THR A 178 7.36 13.40 1.10
C THR A 178 7.90 11.97 0.96
N GLU A 179 9.04 11.79 0.28
CA GLU A 179 9.69 10.46 0.18
C GLU A 179 10.11 9.92 1.54
N GLN A 180 10.59 10.79 2.44
CA GLN A 180 10.99 10.42 3.80
C GLN A 180 9.78 9.98 4.64
N GLU A 181 8.66 10.68 4.57
CA GLU A 181 7.43 10.37 5.30
C GLU A 181 6.78 9.07 4.81
N LEU A 182 6.71 8.91 3.48
CA LEU A 182 6.14 7.72 2.87
C LEU A 182 7.09 6.52 2.93
N GLY A 183 8.40 6.76 3.02
CA GLY A 183 9.43 5.71 3.06
C GLY A 183 9.74 5.10 1.70
N TYR A 184 9.33 5.77 0.62
CA TYR A 184 9.41 5.30 -0.76
C TYR A 184 9.89 6.42 -1.67
N LYS A 185 10.74 6.07 -2.64
CA LYS A 185 11.22 7.00 -3.66
C LYS A 185 10.16 7.21 -4.73
N LEU A 186 9.80 8.45 -5.04
CA LEU A 186 8.81 8.75 -6.06
C LEU A 186 9.35 8.42 -7.46
N PRO A 187 8.52 7.86 -8.36
CA PRO A 187 8.89 7.66 -9.76
C PRO A 187 9.26 8.99 -10.42
N ALA A 188 10.31 8.99 -11.25
CA ALA A 188 10.72 10.20 -11.97
C ALA A 188 9.60 10.73 -12.88
N SER A 189 8.83 9.82 -13.47
CA SER A 189 7.65 10.11 -14.28
C SER A 189 6.54 10.80 -13.46
N TYR A 190 6.33 10.36 -12.21
CA TYR A 190 5.37 10.97 -11.30
C TYR A 190 5.74 12.42 -10.97
N ILE A 191 6.99 12.65 -10.53
CA ILE A 191 7.52 14.00 -10.28
C ILE A 191 7.35 14.88 -11.51
N GLN A 192 7.56 14.33 -12.70
CA GLN A 192 7.44 15.12 -13.91
C GLN A 192 6.00 15.51 -14.25
N ILE A 193 5.03 14.60 -14.14
CA ILE A 193 3.61 14.92 -14.30
C ILE A 193 3.23 16.03 -13.31
N MET A 194 3.64 15.89 -12.05
CA MET A 194 3.31 16.86 -11.01
C MET A 194 3.99 18.22 -11.22
N ASN A 195 5.12 18.28 -11.92
CA ASN A 195 5.74 19.55 -12.33
C ASN A 195 4.90 20.32 -13.36
N THR A 196 4.00 19.66 -14.10
CA THR A 196 3.09 20.34 -15.04
C THR A 196 1.90 20.95 -14.31
N GLN A 197 1.35 20.21 -13.35
CA GLN A 197 0.36 20.65 -12.37
C GLN A 197 0.45 19.70 -11.17
N ASN A 198 0.58 20.24 -9.96
CA ASN A 198 0.81 19.43 -8.77
C ASN A 198 -0.52 18.85 -8.25
N GLY A 199 -0.90 17.68 -8.76
CA GLY A 199 -2.20 17.06 -8.53
C GLY A 199 -3.30 17.63 -9.43
N GLY A 200 -4.39 16.89 -9.57
CA GLY A 200 -5.52 17.29 -10.40
C GLY A 200 -6.38 16.12 -10.85
N VAL A 201 -7.40 16.44 -11.65
CA VAL A 201 -8.23 15.45 -12.35
C VAL A 201 -7.71 15.31 -13.78
N PRO A 202 -7.27 14.12 -14.21
CA PRO A 202 -6.89 13.90 -15.60
C PRO A 202 -8.11 13.97 -16.52
N ALA A 203 -7.92 14.39 -17.77
CA ALA A 203 -8.98 14.40 -18.80
C ALA A 203 -9.45 12.99 -19.21
N ARG A 204 -8.63 11.97 -18.93
CA ARG A 204 -8.93 10.55 -19.15
C ARG A 204 -8.78 9.81 -17.84
N THR A 205 -9.85 9.19 -17.39
CA THR A 205 -9.98 8.67 -16.02
C THR A 205 -10.15 7.16 -15.97
N VAL A 206 -10.26 6.48 -17.11
CA VAL A 206 -10.49 5.04 -17.16
C VAL A 206 -9.22 4.30 -17.55
N PHE A 207 -8.93 3.19 -16.87
CA PHE A 207 -7.82 2.30 -17.19
C PHE A 207 -8.33 0.87 -17.49
N PRO A 208 -8.06 0.31 -18.69
CA PRO A 208 -8.46 -1.06 -19.02
C PRO A 208 -7.76 -2.11 -18.15
N THR A 209 -8.49 -3.16 -17.75
CA THR A 209 -7.97 -4.31 -17.01
C THR A 209 -8.26 -5.62 -17.74
N GLU A 210 -7.42 -6.63 -17.49
CA GLU A 210 -7.66 -8.01 -17.96
C GLU A 210 -8.38 -8.86 -16.90
N GLU A 211 -8.56 -8.30 -15.70
CA GLU A 211 -9.18 -8.94 -14.55
C GLU A 211 -10.36 -8.08 -14.09
N ALA A 212 -11.49 -8.73 -13.79
CA ALA A 212 -12.66 -8.07 -13.26
C ALA A 212 -12.38 -7.54 -11.85
N THR A 213 -12.94 -6.39 -11.54
CA THR A 213 -13.01 -5.82 -10.19
C THR A 213 -14.41 -6.04 -9.61
N SER A 214 -14.66 -5.59 -8.37
CA SER A 214 -16.01 -5.62 -7.80
C SER A 214 -17.01 -4.76 -8.58
N TRP A 215 -16.51 -3.74 -9.29
CA TRP A 215 -17.33 -2.74 -9.99
C TRP A 215 -17.47 -3.01 -11.50
N ALA A 216 -16.40 -3.41 -12.20
CA ALA A 216 -16.43 -3.60 -13.65
C ALA A 216 -15.62 -4.81 -14.13
N GLU A 217 -16.04 -5.40 -15.25
CA GLU A 217 -15.44 -6.64 -15.79
C GLU A 217 -14.05 -6.44 -16.40
N ASN A 218 -13.76 -5.24 -16.92
CA ASN A 218 -12.62 -5.01 -17.82
C ASN A 218 -11.96 -3.62 -17.68
N HIS A 219 -12.28 -2.87 -16.63
CA HIS A 219 -11.65 -1.57 -16.36
C HIS A 219 -11.75 -1.14 -14.90
N ILE A 220 -11.00 -0.08 -14.55
CA ILE A 220 -11.16 0.73 -13.33
C ILE A 220 -11.27 2.20 -13.71
N ALA A 221 -11.81 3.02 -12.83
CA ALA A 221 -11.88 4.47 -12.98
C ALA A 221 -11.16 5.16 -11.81
N ILE A 222 -10.50 6.29 -12.09
CA ILE A 222 -9.93 7.19 -11.09
C ILE A 222 -10.69 8.52 -11.07
N THR A 223 -10.77 9.17 -9.92
CA THR A 223 -11.32 10.52 -9.81
C THR A 223 -10.23 11.56 -10.01
N GLY A 224 -9.14 11.47 -9.22
CA GLY A 224 -8.05 12.42 -9.27
C GLY A 224 -6.69 11.78 -8.97
N MET A 225 -5.64 12.50 -9.34
CA MET A 225 -4.27 12.18 -8.96
C MET A 225 -3.82 13.13 -7.87
N MET A 226 -3.27 12.56 -6.79
CA MET A 226 -2.76 13.32 -5.65
C MET A 226 -1.50 14.12 -6.03
N GLY A 227 -1.36 15.32 -5.46
CA GLY A 227 -0.14 16.14 -5.61
C GLY A 227 0.96 15.77 -4.60
N ILE A 228 2.20 16.16 -4.87
CA ILE A 228 3.33 16.09 -3.93
C ILE A 228 3.18 17.19 -2.87
N GLY A 229 3.27 16.80 -1.60
CA GLY A 229 3.13 17.70 -0.46
C GLY A 229 1.87 17.41 0.37
N ASN A 230 1.45 18.40 1.15
CA ASN A 230 0.39 18.29 2.16
C ASN A 230 -0.56 19.50 2.20
N ASP A 231 -0.53 20.37 1.17
CA ASP A 231 -1.31 21.61 1.13
C ASP A 231 -2.79 21.39 0.78
N LYS A 232 -3.13 20.22 0.22
CA LYS A 232 -4.49 19.78 -0.06
C LYS A 232 -4.85 18.51 0.71
N SER A 233 -6.13 18.30 1.02
CA SER A 233 -6.59 17.04 1.60
C SER A 233 -6.24 15.85 0.70
N TYR A 234 -6.40 15.99 -0.62
CA TYR A 234 -6.00 15.01 -1.64
C TYR A 234 -4.58 15.28 -2.20
N SER A 235 -3.62 15.34 -1.31
CA SER A 235 -2.19 15.32 -1.64
C SER A 235 -1.53 14.11 -0.95
N LEU A 236 -0.37 13.67 -1.44
CA LEU A 236 0.28 12.44 -1.00
C LEU A 236 0.46 12.35 0.52
N THR A 237 0.77 13.48 1.16
CA THR A 237 0.96 13.63 2.61
C THR A 237 -0.11 14.55 3.23
N GLY A 238 -1.24 14.72 2.54
CA GLY A 238 -2.39 15.48 3.02
C GLY A 238 -3.25 14.69 4.01
N GLU A 239 -4.32 15.34 4.51
CA GLU A 239 -5.26 14.76 5.47
C GLU A 239 -5.89 13.44 5.00
N MET A 240 -6.20 13.32 3.70
CA MET A 240 -6.72 12.11 3.07
C MET A 240 -5.66 11.48 2.15
N GLY A 241 -4.39 11.67 2.48
CA GLY A 241 -3.25 11.18 1.71
C GLY A 241 -2.94 9.69 1.96
N SER A 242 -1.77 9.26 1.49
CA SER A 242 -1.42 7.83 1.49
C SER A 242 -1.35 7.21 2.88
N ARG A 243 -0.88 7.95 3.89
CA ARG A 243 -0.79 7.42 5.26
C ARG A 243 -2.16 7.24 5.89
N PHE A 244 -3.07 8.20 5.71
CA PHE A 244 -4.45 8.08 6.17
C PHE A 244 -5.14 6.85 5.58
N MET A 245 -5.00 6.61 4.27
CA MET A 245 -5.62 5.44 3.63
C MET A 245 -5.05 4.12 4.18
N ILE A 246 -3.74 4.05 4.44
CA ILE A 246 -3.11 2.84 4.98
C ILE A 246 -3.46 2.64 6.47
N GLU A 247 -3.31 3.67 7.28
CA GLU A 247 -3.38 3.58 8.74
C GLU A 247 -4.80 3.63 9.28
N ASP A 248 -5.66 4.49 8.73
CA ASP A 248 -7.03 4.69 9.20
C ASP A 248 -8.05 3.86 8.40
N TRP A 249 -7.81 3.68 7.10
CA TRP A 249 -8.70 2.87 6.22
C TRP A 249 -8.21 1.44 6.00
N GLY A 250 -7.04 1.07 6.53
CA GLY A 250 -6.58 -0.32 6.56
C GLY A 250 -6.02 -0.86 5.24
N TYR A 251 -5.75 0.01 4.25
CA TYR A 251 -5.13 -0.41 2.99
C TYR A 251 -3.75 -1.02 3.22
N PRO A 252 -3.33 -2.01 2.40
CA PRO A 252 -2.05 -2.68 2.57
C PRO A 252 -0.88 -1.70 2.39
N ASP A 253 0.10 -1.75 3.30
CA ASP A 253 1.30 -0.91 3.24
C ASP A 253 2.34 -1.46 2.24
N LEU A 254 1.94 -1.53 0.97
CA LEU A 254 2.75 -2.01 -0.16
C LEU A 254 3.49 -0.88 -0.90
N GLY A 255 3.18 0.38 -0.57
CA GLY A 255 3.67 1.52 -1.34
C GLY A 255 2.92 2.83 -1.08
N ILE A 256 2.62 3.57 -2.15
CA ILE A 256 2.06 4.93 -2.09
C ILE A 256 0.68 4.94 -2.76
N VAL A 257 -0.36 5.41 -2.06
CA VAL A 257 -1.65 5.74 -2.68
C VAL A 257 -1.50 7.01 -3.52
N ILE A 258 -1.87 6.94 -4.80
CA ILE A 258 -1.66 8.04 -5.75
C ILE A 258 -2.94 8.56 -6.39
N CYS A 259 -4.03 7.76 -6.41
CA CYS A 259 -5.33 8.19 -6.91
C CYS A 259 -6.44 7.68 -5.99
N ASP A 260 -7.47 8.48 -5.82
CA ASP A 260 -8.77 8.04 -5.37
C ASP A 260 -9.63 7.62 -6.58
N CYS A 261 -10.66 6.84 -6.29
CA CYS A 261 -11.61 6.33 -7.28
C CYS A 261 -13.04 6.87 -6.98
N PRO A 262 -13.99 6.75 -7.93
CA PRO A 262 -15.36 7.29 -7.76
C PRO A 262 -16.15 6.73 -6.57
N SER A 263 -15.69 5.63 -5.96
CA SER A 263 -16.32 4.98 -4.81
C SER A 263 -16.19 5.74 -3.48
N ALA A 264 -15.56 6.92 -3.48
CA ALA A 264 -15.28 7.70 -2.28
C ALA A 264 -14.36 6.98 -1.27
N GLY A 265 -13.33 6.31 -1.77
CA GLY A 265 -12.24 5.72 -0.97
C GLY A 265 -12.38 4.24 -0.66
N HIS A 266 -13.43 3.58 -1.16
CA HIS A 266 -13.59 2.13 -1.09
C HIS A 266 -12.67 1.37 -2.07
N ASP A 267 -12.06 2.09 -3.00
CA ASP A 267 -10.95 1.61 -3.79
C ASP A 267 -9.97 2.75 -4.12
N VAL A 268 -8.71 2.38 -4.38
CA VAL A 268 -7.63 3.33 -4.69
C VAL A 268 -6.66 2.76 -5.70
N VAL A 269 -5.87 3.64 -6.32
CA VAL A 269 -4.69 3.24 -7.12
C VAL A 269 -3.41 3.52 -6.36
N MET A 270 -2.52 2.53 -6.31
CA MET A 270 -1.26 2.58 -5.59
C MET A 270 -0.06 2.32 -6.49
N LEU A 271 1.06 2.96 -6.16
CA LEU A 271 2.40 2.54 -6.58
C LEU A 271 2.83 1.36 -5.70
N ASP A 272 3.07 0.19 -6.29
CA ASP A 272 3.44 -1.03 -5.57
C ASP A 272 4.94 -1.30 -5.66
N TYR A 273 5.60 -1.28 -4.49
CA TYR A 273 7.05 -1.46 -4.37
C TYR A 273 7.45 -2.88 -3.98
N ARG A 274 6.51 -3.83 -3.82
CA ARG A 274 6.83 -5.20 -3.38
C ARG A 274 7.78 -5.94 -4.32
N PHE A 275 7.81 -5.57 -5.61
CA PHE A 275 8.68 -6.22 -6.59
C PHE A 275 10.06 -5.57 -6.75
N CYS A 276 10.19 -4.27 -6.44
CA CYS A 276 11.40 -3.49 -6.71
C CYS A 276 12.07 -2.92 -5.44
N GLY A 277 11.40 -2.98 -4.29
CA GLY A 277 11.83 -2.36 -3.03
C GLY A 277 11.69 -0.83 -3.04
N PRO A 278 11.89 -0.17 -1.88
CA PRO A 278 11.49 1.23 -1.68
C PRO A 278 12.27 2.28 -2.49
N GLN A 279 13.29 1.85 -3.22
CA GLN A 279 14.15 2.72 -4.04
C GLN A 279 14.06 2.37 -5.54
N GLY A 280 13.29 1.35 -5.91
CA GLY A 280 13.10 0.91 -7.28
C GLY A 280 11.98 1.65 -8.00
N GLU A 281 11.81 1.36 -9.28
CA GLU A 281 10.67 1.83 -10.07
C GLU A 281 9.47 0.89 -9.78
N PRO A 282 8.39 1.38 -9.15
CA PRO A 282 7.23 0.57 -8.78
C PRO A 282 6.32 0.28 -9.98
N CYS A 283 5.58 -0.82 -9.91
CA CYS A 283 4.41 -1.02 -10.76
C CYS A 283 3.20 -0.26 -10.20
N VAL A 284 2.09 -0.28 -10.93
CA VAL A 284 0.83 0.34 -10.51
C VAL A 284 -0.23 -0.74 -10.32
N VAL A 285 -0.96 -0.65 -9.21
CA VAL A 285 -2.04 -1.57 -8.84
C VAL A 285 -3.28 -0.80 -8.42
N HIS A 286 -4.44 -1.41 -8.62
CA HIS A 286 -5.70 -1.05 -7.98
C HIS A 286 -5.88 -1.90 -6.73
N VAL A 287 -6.46 -1.34 -5.67
CA VAL A 287 -6.79 -2.07 -4.44
C VAL A 287 -8.24 -1.80 -4.08
N ASP A 288 -9.01 -2.87 -3.93
CA ASP A 288 -10.45 -2.85 -3.68
C ASP A 288 -10.76 -3.26 -2.24
N GLN A 289 -11.17 -2.30 -1.40
CA GLN A 289 -11.49 -2.55 0.00
C GLN A 289 -12.70 -3.49 0.15
N GLU A 290 -13.68 -3.41 -0.75
CA GLU A 290 -14.93 -4.17 -0.64
C GLU A 290 -14.71 -5.66 -0.94
N ASP A 291 -13.65 -5.98 -1.69
CA ASP A 291 -13.22 -7.35 -2.00
C ASP A 291 -11.96 -7.77 -1.20
N ASP A 292 -11.96 -7.57 0.13
CA ASP A 292 -10.84 -7.98 1.02
C ASP A 292 -9.47 -7.38 0.60
N TYR A 293 -9.48 -6.11 0.22
CA TYR A 293 -8.28 -5.39 -0.27
C TYR A 293 -7.64 -6.12 -1.45
N GLU A 294 -8.45 -6.66 -2.36
CA GLU A 294 -7.94 -7.40 -3.51
C GLU A 294 -7.08 -6.48 -4.39
N ILE A 295 -5.89 -6.96 -4.73
CA ILE A 295 -4.89 -6.17 -5.45
C ILE A 295 -4.92 -6.57 -6.92
N THR A 296 -5.30 -5.65 -7.80
CA THR A 296 -5.35 -5.87 -9.25
C THR A 296 -4.18 -5.17 -9.94
N TYR A 297 -3.36 -5.93 -10.66
CA TYR A 297 -2.23 -5.37 -11.43
C TYR A 297 -2.73 -4.53 -12.62
N LEU A 298 -2.24 -3.29 -12.74
CA LEU A 298 -2.62 -2.36 -13.80
C LEU A 298 -1.49 -2.17 -14.82
N ALA A 299 -0.32 -1.70 -14.38
CA ALA A 299 0.73 -1.25 -15.29
C ALA A 299 2.14 -1.50 -14.75
N PRO A 300 3.16 -1.65 -15.62
CA PRO A 300 4.53 -1.93 -15.18
C PRO A 300 5.25 -0.72 -14.57
N SER A 301 4.74 0.50 -14.79
CA SER A 301 5.26 1.74 -14.23
C SER A 301 4.18 2.82 -14.20
N PHE A 302 4.41 3.91 -13.46
CA PHE A 302 3.50 5.05 -13.47
C PHE A 302 3.36 5.69 -14.86
N GLU A 303 4.44 5.76 -15.64
CA GLU A 303 4.36 6.28 -17.00
C GLU A 303 3.46 5.40 -17.90
N ALA A 304 3.58 4.08 -17.80
CA ALA A 304 2.73 3.17 -18.54
C ALA A 304 1.25 3.30 -18.13
N PHE A 305 0.98 3.49 -16.83
CA PHE A 305 -0.37 3.76 -16.31
C PHE A 305 -0.97 5.04 -16.92
N VAL A 306 -0.27 6.17 -16.81
CA VAL A 306 -0.72 7.47 -17.35
C VAL A 306 -0.99 7.39 -18.86
N ARG A 307 -0.13 6.69 -19.61
CA ARG A 307 -0.27 6.54 -21.06
C ARG A 307 -1.37 5.57 -21.48
N GLY A 308 -1.83 4.72 -20.58
CA GLY A 308 -2.92 3.76 -20.79
C GLY A 308 -4.29 4.28 -20.38
N LEU A 309 -4.38 5.48 -19.80
CA LEU A 309 -5.67 6.12 -19.50
C LEU A 309 -6.43 6.43 -20.79
N VAL A 310 -7.71 6.08 -20.80
CA VAL A 310 -8.65 6.29 -21.91
C VAL A 310 -9.89 7.07 -21.44
N ASP A 311 -10.66 7.56 -22.40
CA ASP A 311 -11.92 8.26 -22.16
C ASP A 311 -12.99 7.27 -21.67
N GLU A 312 -13.87 7.71 -20.76
CA GLU A 312 -14.97 6.90 -20.18
C GLU A 312 -15.88 6.29 -21.26
N GLU A 313 -16.15 7.06 -22.31
CA GLU A 313 -16.93 6.65 -23.49
C GLU A 313 -16.39 5.40 -24.21
N THR A 314 -15.13 5.00 -23.95
CA THR A 314 -14.55 3.77 -24.49
C THR A 314 -15.28 2.51 -24.01
N PHE A 315 -15.88 2.55 -22.81
CA PHE A 315 -16.52 1.42 -22.15
C PHE A 315 -18.04 1.57 -22.03
N ASP A 316 -18.59 2.78 -22.20
CA ASP A 316 -20.04 3.04 -22.25
C ASP A 316 -20.77 2.38 -23.45
N LEU A 317 -20.03 1.84 -24.42
CA LEU A 317 -20.59 1.22 -25.63
C LEU A 317 -20.96 -0.27 -25.47
N ASP A 318 -20.66 -0.87 -24.32
CA ASP A 318 -20.87 -2.30 -24.04
C ASP A 318 -21.97 -2.61 -22.99
N GLU A 319 -22.71 -1.60 -22.49
CA GLU A 319 -23.92 -1.78 -21.65
C GLU A 319 -25.25 -1.87 -22.43
#